data_AF-E0S190-F1
#
_entry.id   AF-E0S190-F1
#
_cell.length_a   1.000
_cell.length_b   1.000
_cell.length_c   1.000
_cell.angle_alpha   90.00
_cell.angle_beta   90.00
_cell.angle_gamma   90.00
#
_symmetry.space_group_name_H-M   'P 1'
#
loop_
_entity.id
_entity.type
_entity.pdbx_description
1 polymer ?
#
loop_
_entity_poly.entity_id
_entity_poly.type
_entity_poly.pdbx_seq_one_letter_code
_entity_poly.pdbx_strand_id
1 'polypeptide(L)'
;MYKRKKNGGTGYILIILSVILAVILGVLLYYSHIQELQREASLKVLLQQEHEKQLAQKEEEQRLELALQEKREGDSFYQKLADGFDVNVLVVGDSIGAGAGASDDNHNLSTLLKNKIAETYGSLVTLTNVSLGGNTSYAGYASTMALDDNVDYNLVVLCYGQNDSQENFSLYYEAMIRAVKNRYPKASLLAILESSQKEYTLKMQAIQDIASHYSIPVVDTIAPFQKNYESLTADAVHPNDDGYKVYCETTMKTINDLVAESYGFDPMDVSPMNDRVMDFDDFKFVGADQFTRDNNTFTLNTSLQGTILGIDYDFVSGANSCKIIIDGEEYAAPEVSFDYDSSQRHIMVVNNWLDGDVVDVQNEIKVVFADDENGQKQADGFRGLAISG
;
A
#
# COMPACT_ATOMS: atom_id res chain seq x y z
N MET A 1 13.35 8.81 120.16
CA MET A 1 12.17 9.64 119.82
C MET A 1 12.49 10.43 118.56
N TYR A 2 11.73 10.19 117.49
CA TYR A 2 11.83 10.78 116.16
C TYR A 2 11.83 12.32 116.18
N LYS A 3 12.68 12.97 115.38
CA LYS A 3 12.36 14.26 114.75
C LYS A 3 13.05 14.36 113.38
N ARG A 4 12.38 13.82 112.36
CA ARG A 4 12.63 14.12 110.95
C ARG A 4 12.51 15.63 110.77
N LYS A 5 13.62 16.30 110.45
CA LYS A 5 13.62 17.68 109.97
C LYS A 5 12.95 17.65 108.58
N LYS A 6 11.73 18.17 108.49
CA LYS A 6 10.98 18.33 107.23
C LYS A 6 11.80 19.21 106.29
N ASN A 7 12.35 18.61 105.23
CA ASN A 7 12.76 19.32 104.02
C ASN A 7 11.50 19.82 103.30
N GLY A 8 10.84 20.83 103.87
CA GLY A 8 9.59 21.39 103.34
C GLY A 8 9.81 22.34 102.15
N GLY A 9 10.99 22.93 102.01
CA GLY A 9 11.27 23.89 100.92
C GLY A 9 11.60 23.23 99.58
N THR A 10 12.30 22.10 99.59
CA THR A 10 12.78 21.44 98.36
C THR A 10 11.66 20.69 97.61
N GLY A 11 10.68 20.12 98.32
CA GLY A 11 9.55 19.40 97.70
C GLY A 11 8.54 20.32 97.00
N TYR A 12 8.27 21.51 97.56
CA TYR A 12 7.37 22.49 96.94
C TYR A 12 7.98 23.14 95.69
N ILE A 13 9.29 23.40 95.69
CA ILE A 13 10.00 23.91 94.51
C ILE A 13 9.97 22.90 93.37
N LEU A 14 10.15 21.60 93.66
CA LEU A 14 10.06 20.53 92.66
C LEU A 14 8.66 20.40 92.05
N ILE A 15 7.59 20.58 92.84
CA ILE A 15 6.20 20.55 92.37
C ILE A 15 5.90 21.77 91.48
N ILE A 16 6.38 22.96 91.84
CA ILE A 16 6.19 24.16 91.02
C ILE A 16 6.95 24.02 89.69
N LEU A 17 8.18 23.52 89.73
CA LEU A 17 8.97 23.25 88.52
C LEU A 17 8.30 22.21 87.61
N SER A 18 7.73 21.13 88.16
CA SER A 18 7.05 20.12 87.35
C SER A 18 5.75 20.63 86.72
N VAL A 19 4.99 21.48 87.42
CA VAL A 19 3.81 22.15 86.86
C VAL A 19 4.20 23.12 85.74
N ILE A 20 5.25 23.92 85.94
CA ILE A 20 5.77 24.83 84.89
C ILE A 20 6.23 24.01 83.67
N LEU A 21 6.95 22.91 83.89
CA LEU A 21 7.42 22.03 82.82
C LEU A 21 6.25 21.40 82.05
N ALA A 22 5.19 20.98 82.74
CA ALA A 22 3.99 20.41 82.12
C ALA A 22 3.23 21.45 81.29
N VAL A 23 3.14 22.70 81.75
CA VAL A 23 2.53 23.81 80.99
C VAL A 23 3.36 24.13 79.75
N ILE A 24 4.69 24.22 79.88
CA ILE A 24 5.59 24.43 78.73
C ILE A 24 5.43 23.29 77.72
N LEU A 25 5.39 22.04 78.18
CA LEU A 25 5.18 20.89 77.32
C LEU A 25 3.81 20.94 76.61
N GLY A 26 2.74 21.31 77.31
CA GLY A 26 1.41 21.47 76.73
C GLY A 26 1.34 22.56 75.66
N VAL A 27 2.01 23.69 75.87
CA VAL A 27 2.14 24.77 74.88
C VAL A 27 2.94 24.31 73.66
N LEU A 28 4.04 23.57 73.87
CA LEU A 28 4.85 23.01 72.79
C LEU A 28 4.06 21.99 71.96
N LEU A 29 3.31 21.11 72.61
CA LEU A 29 2.45 20.12 71.93
C LEU A 29 1.31 20.80 71.15
N TYR A 30 0.67 21.82 71.73
CA TYR A 30 -0.35 22.59 71.03
C TYR A 30 0.22 23.31 69.79
N TYR A 31 1.38 23.94 69.93
CA TYR A 31 2.06 24.60 68.81
C TYR A 31 2.46 23.60 67.72
N SER A 32 2.97 22.43 68.10
CA SER A 32 3.27 21.33 67.18
C SER A 32 2.04 20.86 66.42
N HIS A 33 0.90 20.71 67.10
CA HIS A 33 -0.35 20.28 66.48
C HIS A 33 -0.89 21.30 65.46
N ILE A 34 -0.81 22.60 65.77
CA ILE A 34 -1.20 23.66 64.82
C ILE A 34 -0.28 23.67 63.59
N GLN A 35 1.03 23.45 63.76
CA GLN A 35 1.95 23.33 62.63
C GLN A 35 1.66 22.09 61.76
N GLU A 36 1.26 20.98 62.37
CA GLU A 36 0.89 19.76 61.66
C GLU A 36 -0.36 19.97 60.79
N LEU A 37 -1.41 20.61 61.33
CA LEU A 37 -2.60 20.97 60.57
C LEU A 37 -2.29 21.90 59.38
N GLN A 38 -1.39 22.86 59.57
CA GLN A 38 -0.95 23.75 58.48
C GLN A 38 -0.16 22.99 57.40
N ARG A 39 0.67 22.02 57.80
CA ARG A 39 1.40 21.14 56.86
C ARG A 39 0.43 20.26 56.08
N GLU A 40 -0.54 19.65 56.73
CA GLU A 40 -1.55 18.82 56.05
C GLU A 40 -2.37 19.62 55.03
N ALA A 41 -2.81 20.83 55.40
CA ALA A 41 -3.53 21.71 54.49
C ALA A 41 -2.66 22.11 53.28
N SER A 42 -1.39 22.47 53.52
CA SER A 42 -0.44 22.81 52.45
C SER A 42 -0.15 21.61 51.54
N LEU A 43 -0.02 20.42 52.11
CA LEU A 43 0.22 19.18 51.37
C LEU A 43 -0.97 18.84 50.46
N LYS A 44 -2.22 18.98 50.96
CA LYS A 44 -3.43 18.79 50.14
C LYS A 44 -3.48 19.73 48.95
N VAL A 45 -3.15 21.00 49.15
CA VAL A 45 -3.08 21.98 48.04
C VAL A 45 -2.01 21.59 47.03
N LEU A 46 -0.84 21.16 47.50
CA LEU A 46 0.27 20.76 46.62
C LEU A 46 -0.08 19.51 45.80
N LEU A 47 -0.72 18.50 46.42
CA LEU A 47 -1.21 17.30 45.73
C LEU A 47 -2.28 17.64 44.68
N GLN A 48 -3.20 18.54 45.01
CA GLN A 48 -4.22 19.01 44.07
C GLN A 48 -3.59 19.71 42.87
N GLN A 49 -2.62 20.60 43.11
CA GLN A 49 -1.88 21.28 42.04
C GLN A 49 -1.08 20.32 41.16
N GLU A 50 -0.46 19.29 41.76
CA GLU A 50 0.26 18.26 41.02
C GLU A 50 -0.70 17.42 40.15
N HIS A 51 -1.88 17.07 40.68
CA HIS A 51 -2.90 16.35 39.95
C HIS A 51 -3.46 17.17 38.76
N GLU A 52 -3.74 18.46 38.97
CA GLU A 52 -4.18 19.38 37.90
C GLU A 52 -3.14 19.53 36.80
N LYS A 53 -1.85 19.63 37.16
CA LYS A 53 -0.75 19.65 36.18
C LYS A 53 -0.69 18.36 35.36
N GLN A 54 -0.83 17.20 36.01
CA GLN A 54 -0.86 15.91 35.31
C GLN A 54 -2.05 15.80 34.37
N LEU A 55 -3.22 16.31 34.77
CA LEU A 55 -4.41 16.32 33.91
C LEU A 55 -4.21 17.22 32.69
N ALA A 56 -3.70 18.43 32.89
CA ALA A 56 -3.42 19.36 31.80
C ALA A 56 -2.38 18.79 30.81
N GLN A 57 -1.34 18.12 31.31
CA GLN A 57 -0.34 17.47 30.46
C GLN A 57 -0.97 16.34 29.62
N LYS A 58 -1.83 15.50 30.21
CA LYS A 58 -2.54 14.45 29.47
C LYS A 58 -3.47 15.01 28.41
N GLU A 59 -4.18 16.10 28.70
CA GLU A 59 -5.03 16.78 27.73
C GLU A 59 -4.22 17.37 26.56
N GLU A 60 -3.02 17.91 26.84
CA GLU A 60 -2.11 18.40 25.82
C GLU A 60 -1.55 17.27 24.95
N GLU A 61 -1.11 16.17 25.55
CA GLU A 61 -0.64 14.97 24.85
C GLU A 61 -1.73 14.40 23.92
N GLN A 62 -2.97 14.30 24.40
CA GLN A 62 -4.11 13.84 23.58
C GLN A 62 -4.41 14.78 22.41
N ARG A 63 -4.32 16.10 22.61
CA ARG A 63 -4.52 17.07 21.53
C ARG A 63 -3.43 16.97 20.48
N LEU A 64 -2.17 16.78 20.90
CA LEU A 64 -1.06 16.61 19.98
C LEU A 64 -1.21 15.31 19.18
N GLU A 65 -1.60 14.22 19.82
CA GLU A 65 -1.84 12.93 19.16
C GLU A 65 -2.96 13.04 18.11
N LEU A 66 -4.08 13.69 18.45
CA LEU A 66 -5.18 13.93 17.51
C LEU A 66 -4.73 14.80 16.32
N ALA A 67 -4.00 15.90 16.59
CA ALA A 67 -3.50 16.77 15.53
C ALA A 67 -2.51 16.05 14.59
N LEU A 68 -1.66 15.17 15.13
CA LEU A 68 -0.76 14.33 14.34
C LEU A 68 -1.50 13.31 13.49
N GLN A 69 -2.58 12.72 14.03
CA GLN A 69 -3.43 11.81 13.29
C GLN A 69 -4.17 12.52 12.14
N GLU A 70 -4.82 13.65 12.42
CA GLU A 70 -5.51 14.46 11.41
C GLU A 70 -4.54 14.88 10.29
N LYS A 71 -3.32 15.29 10.67
CA LYS A 71 -2.27 15.62 9.72
C LYS A 71 -1.88 14.40 8.86
N ARG A 72 -1.58 13.26 9.48
CA ARG A 72 -1.25 12.01 8.77
C ARG A 72 -2.35 11.56 7.80
N GLU A 73 -3.62 11.75 8.16
CA GLU A 73 -4.76 11.36 7.32
C GLU A 73 -5.06 12.38 6.20
N GLY A 74 -4.67 13.64 6.40
CA GLY A 74 -4.84 14.74 5.46
C GLY A 74 -3.68 14.96 4.51
N ASP A 75 -2.51 14.34 4.76
CA ASP A 75 -1.31 14.50 3.96
C ASP A 75 -1.22 13.49 2.81
N SER A 76 -0.76 13.96 1.66
CA SER A 76 -0.35 13.10 0.53
C SER A 76 0.91 12.28 0.88
N PHE A 77 1.29 11.35 0.00
CA PHE A 77 2.56 10.64 0.15
C PHE A 77 3.76 11.57 0.32
N TYR A 78 3.85 12.62 -0.49
CA TYR A 78 5.00 13.52 -0.47
C TYR A 78 5.05 14.36 0.81
N GLN A 79 3.89 14.81 1.30
CA GLN A 79 3.79 15.54 2.57
C GLN A 79 4.12 14.63 3.76
N LYS A 80 3.64 13.37 3.74
CA LYS A 80 4.00 12.37 4.75
C LYS A 80 5.50 12.15 4.85
N LEU A 81 6.20 12.05 3.72
CA LEU A 81 7.66 11.93 3.71
C LEU A 81 8.36 13.17 4.29
N ALA A 82 7.88 14.38 3.99
CA ALA A 82 8.42 15.61 4.55
C ALA A 82 8.34 15.64 6.08
N ASP A 83 7.30 15.01 6.64
CA ASP A 83 7.03 14.93 8.07
C ASP A 83 7.58 13.68 8.77
N GLY A 84 8.26 12.79 8.02
CA GLY A 84 8.82 11.55 8.54
C GLY A 84 7.76 10.52 8.95
N PHE A 85 6.54 10.62 8.40
CA PHE A 85 5.52 9.60 8.61
C PHE A 85 5.83 8.34 7.80
N ASP A 86 5.46 7.19 8.35
CA ASP A 86 5.55 5.90 7.68
C ASP A 86 4.60 5.84 6.47
N VAL A 87 5.01 5.13 5.44
CA VAL A 87 4.28 5.05 4.17
C VAL A 87 4.20 3.63 3.62
N ASN A 88 3.08 3.33 2.96
CA ASN A 88 2.86 2.10 2.20
C ASN A 88 2.95 2.40 0.70
N VAL A 89 3.71 1.60 -0.03
CA VAL A 89 3.93 1.74 -1.49
C VAL A 89 3.46 0.47 -2.20
N LEU A 90 2.72 0.64 -3.29
CA LEU A 90 2.33 -0.44 -4.19
C LEU A 90 3.08 -0.30 -5.51
N VAL A 91 3.63 -1.40 -6.03
CA VAL A 91 4.18 -1.47 -7.39
C VAL A 91 3.28 -2.38 -8.22
N VAL A 92 2.77 -1.84 -9.33
CA VAL A 92 1.93 -2.56 -10.31
C VAL A 92 2.62 -2.45 -11.66
N GLY A 93 3.14 -3.57 -12.15
CA GLY A 93 3.94 -3.58 -13.38
C GLY A 93 4.07 -4.94 -14.05
N ASP A 94 4.86 -4.97 -15.12
CA ASP A 94 5.17 -6.20 -15.84
C ASP A 94 6.46 -6.87 -15.33
N SER A 95 7.26 -7.49 -16.21
CA SER A 95 8.53 -8.11 -15.81
C SER A 95 9.55 -7.10 -15.27
N ILE A 96 9.55 -5.86 -15.76
CA ILE A 96 10.45 -4.81 -15.24
C ILE A 96 10.00 -4.39 -13.84
N GLY A 97 8.69 -4.21 -13.64
CA GLY A 97 8.11 -3.94 -12.32
C GLY A 97 8.37 -5.08 -11.32
N ALA A 98 8.36 -6.33 -11.79
CA ALA A 98 8.65 -7.52 -11.00
C ALA A 98 10.14 -7.69 -10.65
N GLY A 99 11.04 -6.95 -11.31
CA GLY A 99 12.48 -7.01 -11.05
C GLY A 99 13.28 -7.96 -11.95
N ALA A 100 12.71 -8.42 -13.07
CA ALA A 100 13.45 -9.23 -14.03
C ALA A 100 14.73 -8.52 -14.49
N GLY A 101 15.83 -9.27 -14.67
CA GLY A 101 17.15 -8.74 -15.02
C GLY A 101 18.04 -8.36 -13.84
N ALA A 102 17.48 -8.14 -12.63
CA ALA A 102 18.26 -8.00 -11.41
C ALA A 102 18.96 -9.32 -11.05
N SER A 103 20.13 -9.23 -10.43
CA SER A 103 20.90 -10.40 -10.00
C SER A 103 20.26 -11.11 -8.79
N ASP A 104 19.56 -10.35 -7.94
CA ASP A 104 18.77 -10.83 -6.82
C ASP A 104 17.70 -9.81 -6.40
N ASP A 105 16.85 -10.19 -5.44
CA ASP A 105 15.73 -9.37 -4.95
C ASP A 105 16.17 -8.05 -4.27
N ASN A 106 17.44 -7.90 -3.89
CA ASN A 106 17.95 -6.66 -3.29
C ASN A 106 18.31 -5.60 -4.33
N HIS A 107 18.41 -5.99 -5.60
CA HIS A 107 18.84 -5.13 -6.70
C HIS A 107 17.70 -4.73 -7.65
N ASN A 108 16.46 -5.15 -7.39
CA ASN A 108 15.29 -4.69 -8.15
C ASN A 108 14.80 -3.30 -7.69
N LEU A 109 13.95 -2.66 -8.51
CA LEU A 109 13.40 -1.33 -8.23
C LEU A 109 12.70 -1.26 -6.85
N SER A 110 11.92 -2.28 -6.50
CA SER A 110 11.14 -2.30 -5.27
C SER A 110 12.03 -2.18 -4.02
N THR A 111 13.04 -3.03 -3.91
CA THR A 111 13.94 -3.02 -2.75
C THR A 111 14.81 -1.77 -2.72
N LEU A 112 15.34 -1.34 -3.87
CA LEU A 112 16.15 -0.13 -3.96
C LEU A 112 15.34 1.12 -3.58
N LEU A 113 14.12 1.27 -4.10
CA LEU A 113 13.25 2.41 -3.82
C LEU A 113 12.85 2.45 -2.35
N LYS A 114 12.42 1.32 -1.78
CA LYS A 114 12.09 1.18 -0.36
C LYS A 114 13.25 1.66 0.53
N ASN A 115 14.45 1.14 0.28
CA ASN A 115 15.63 1.48 1.05
C ASN A 115 16.00 2.96 0.89
N LYS A 116 15.89 3.49 -0.33
CA LYS A 116 16.30 4.86 -0.61
C LYS A 116 15.36 5.91 -0.03
N ILE A 117 14.05 5.66 -0.03
CA ILE A 117 13.06 6.51 0.65
C ILE A 117 13.34 6.49 2.16
N ALA A 118 13.51 5.32 2.77
CA ALA A 118 13.79 5.20 4.21
C ALA A 118 15.10 5.90 4.61
N GLU A 119 16.16 5.77 3.83
CA GLU A 119 17.43 6.47 4.05
C GLU A 119 17.26 8.00 3.97
N THR A 120 16.46 8.48 3.01
CA THR A 120 16.34 9.92 2.71
C THR A 120 15.44 10.65 3.70
N TYR A 121 14.33 10.03 4.12
CA TYR A 121 13.28 10.69 4.90
C TYR A 121 13.16 10.18 6.34
N GLY A 122 13.81 9.06 6.69
CA GLY A 122 13.70 8.45 8.01
C GLY A 122 12.36 7.75 8.27
N SER A 123 11.46 7.72 7.30
CA SER A 123 10.18 7.00 7.34
C SER A 123 10.38 5.49 7.25
N LEU A 124 9.55 4.71 7.95
CA LEU A 124 9.40 3.29 7.63
C LEU A 124 8.62 3.17 6.31
N VAL A 125 9.12 2.32 5.42
CA VAL A 125 8.49 2.07 4.12
C VAL A 125 8.11 0.60 4.01
N THR A 126 6.81 0.34 3.89
CA THR A 126 6.29 -0.97 3.50
C THR A 126 6.03 -0.95 2.01
N LEU A 127 6.47 -1.97 1.28
CA LEU A 127 6.29 -2.04 -0.16
C LEU A 127 5.69 -3.40 -0.53
N THR A 128 4.59 -3.36 -1.26
CA THR A 128 3.94 -4.50 -1.89
C THR A 128 4.17 -4.43 -3.40
N ASN A 129 4.59 -5.53 -4.00
CA ASN A 129 4.77 -5.62 -5.44
C ASN A 129 3.84 -6.71 -6.00
N VAL A 130 2.90 -6.29 -6.85
CA VAL A 130 1.92 -7.19 -7.50
C VAL A 130 2.21 -7.34 -8.99
N SER A 131 3.41 -6.98 -9.43
CA SER A 131 3.81 -7.03 -10.83
C SER A 131 3.86 -8.46 -11.36
N LEU A 132 3.41 -8.66 -12.60
CA LEU A 132 3.35 -9.96 -13.26
C LEU A 132 4.20 -9.94 -14.54
N GLY A 133 5.26 -10.74 -14.58
CA GLY A 133 6.14 -10.83 -15.74
C GLY A 133 5.38 -11.21 -17.02
N GLY A 134 5.74 -10.58 -18.14
CA GLY A 134 5.18 -10.87 -19.46
C GLY A 134 3.72 -10.41 -19.66
N ASN A 135 3.12 -9.74 -18.68
CA ASN A 135 1.73 -9.30 -18.75
C ASN A 135 1.58 -7.87 -19.27
N THR A 136 0.37 -7.54 -19.72
CA THR A 136 -0.02 -6.20 -20.18
C THR A 136 -0.62 -5.37 -19.05
N SER A 137 -0.85 -4.08 -19.29
CA SER A 137 -1.55 -3.17 -18.36
C SER A 137 -2.96 -3.64 -17.97
N TYR A 138 -3.62 -4.49 -18.77
CA TYR A 138 -4.88 -5.15 -18.37
C TYR A 138 -4.70 -6.02 -17.12
N ALA A 139 -3.61 -6.77 -17.03
CA ALA A 139 -3.30 -7.56 -15.84
C ALA A 139 -3.03 -6.66 -14.63
N GLY A 140 -2.47 -5.46 -14.85
CA GLY A 140 -2.29 -4.45 -13.82
C GLY A 140 -3.63 -3.95 -13.26
N TYR A 141 -4.58 -3.65 -14.15
CA TYR A 141 -5.98 -3.37 -13.78
C TYR A 141 -6.58 -4.51 -12.95
N ALA A 142 -6.58 -5.74 -13.49
CA ALA A 142 -7.25 -6.87 -12.86
C ALA A 142 -6.60 -7.24 -11.51
N SER A 143 -5.26 -7.22 -11.43
CA SER A 143 -4.52 -7.48 -10.19
C SER A 143 -4.80 -6.42 -9.14
N THR A 144 -4.90 -5.15 -9.53
CA THR A 144 -5.29 -4.06 -8.63
C THR A 144 -6.70 -4.27 -8.08
N MET A 145 -7.65 -4.62 -8.94
CA MET A 145 -9.04 -4.85 -8.53
C MET A 145 -9.24 -6.12 -7.69
N ALA A 146 -8.42 -7.14 -7.90
CA ALA A 146 -8.43 -8.37 -7.12
C ALA A 146 -7.60 -8.30 -5.82
N LEU A 147 -6.79 -7.26 -5.62
CA LEU A 147 -5.91 -7.14 -4.45
C LEU A 147 -6.71 -6.85 -3.18
N ASP A 148 -6.76 -7.81 -2.26
CA ASP A 148 -7.45 -7.70 -0.97
C ASP A 148 -6.47 -7.99 0.18
N ASP A 149 -5.58 -7.04 0.45
CA ASP A 149 -4.57 -7.11 1.51
C ASP A 149 -4.88 -6.18 2.70
N ASN A 150 -5.96 -5.41 2.61
CA ASN A 150 -6.39 -4.44 3.62
C ASN A 150 -5.30 -3.40 3.96
N VAL A 151 -4.48 -3.01 2.98
CA VAL A 151 -3.45 -1.98 3.10
C VAL A 151 -3.93 -0.66 2.47
N ASP A 152 -3.81 0.45 3.21
CA ASP A 152 -4.00 1.80 2.67
C ASP A 152 -2.67 2.28 2.07
N TYR A 153 -2.58 2.25 0.74
CA TYR A 153 -1.40 2.68 0.01
C TYR A 153 -1.33 4.21 -0.09
N ASN A 154 -0.12 4.75 0.08
CA ASN A 154 0.14 6.18 -0.07
C ASN A 154 0.73 6.50 -1.44
N LEU A 155 1.49 5.58 -2.03
CA LEU A 155 2.01 5.71 -3.39
C LEU A 155 1.71 4.44 -4.19
N VAL A 156 1.30 4.59 -5.44
CA VAL A 156 1.27 3.51 -6.43
C VAL A 156 2.19 3.84 -7.60
N VAL A 157 3.13 2.95 -7.88
CA VAL A 157 4.07 3.03 -9.01
C VAL A 157 3.60 2.13 -10.12
N LEU A 158 3.36 2.70 -11.30
CA LEU A 158 2.90 2.01 -12.50
C LEU A 158 4.08 1.80 -13.46
N CYS A 159 4.37 0.55 -13.84
CA CYS A 159 5.47 0.18 -14.75
C CYS A 159 4.98 -0.81 -15.81
N TYR A 160 4.45 -0.28 -16.92
CA TYR A 160 3.98 -1.07 -18.05
C TYR A 160 4.33 -0.38 -19.36
N GLY A 161 4.30 -1.16 -20.43
CA GLY A 161 4.40 -0.66 -21.79
C GLY A 161 5.18 -1.61 -22.69
N GLN A 162 6.10 -2.42 -22.17
CA GLN A 162 6.90 -3.35 -22.98
C GLN A 162 6.02 -4.42 -23.64
N ASN A 163 5.22 -5.12 -22.84
CA ASN A 163 4.42 -6.26 -23.28
C ASN A 163 3.08 -5.85 -23.92
N ASP A 164 2.62 -4.62 -23.69
CA ASP A 164 1.40 -4.10 -24.28
C ASP A 164 1.49 -3.97 -25.81
N SER A 165 0.44 -4.42 -26.50
CA SER A 165 0.25 -4.09 -27.92
C SER A 165 -0.13 -2.62 -28.07
N GLN A 166 0.05 -1.99 -29.24
CA GLN A 166 -0.44 -0.63 -29.45
C GLN A 166 -1.98 -0.53 -29.38
N GLU A 167 -2.66 -1.62 -29.75
CA GLU A 167 -4.11 -1.73 -29.71
C GLU A 167 -4.61 -1.83 -28.26
N ASN A 168 -5.64 -1.05 -27.93
CA ASN A 168 -6.25 -0.94 -26.60
C ASN A 168 -5.32 -0.54 -25.44
N PHE A 169 -4.02 -0.29 -25.67
CA PHE A 169 -3.08 0.10 -24.61
C PHE A 169 -3.55 1.32 -23.82
N SER A 170 -3.88 2.42 -24.50
CA SER A 170 -4.34 3.64 -23.83
C SER A 170 -5.57 3.39 -22.96
N LEU A 171 -6.46 2.51 -23.40
CA LEU A 171 -7.69 2.15 -22.70
C LEU A 171 -7.40 1.31 -21.46
N TYR A 172 -6.55 0.28 -21.57
CA TYR A 172 -6.15 -0.55 -20.42
C TYR A 172 -5.30 0.21 -19.42
N TYR A 173 -4.40 1.08 -19.88
CA TYR A 173 -3.58 1.90 -19.00
C TYR A 173 -4.43 2.93 -18.22
N GLU A 174 -5.41 3.55 -18.90
CA GLU A 174 -6.38 4.44 -18.25
C GLU A 174 -7.26 3.67 -17.24
N ALA A 175 -7.73 2.47 -17.60
CA ALA A 175 -8.50 1.60 -16.69
C ALA A 175 -7.71 1.26 -15.43
N MET A 176 -6.42 0.95 -15.56
CA MET A 176 -5.53 0.70 -14.43
C MET A 176 -5.39 1.93 -13.52
N ILE A 177 -5.17 3.13 -14.09
CA ILE A 177 -5.12 4.37 -13.31
C ILE A 177 -6.42 4.60 -12.53
N ARG A 178 -7.57 4.43 -13.19
CA ARG A 178 -8.87 4.61 -12.56
C ARG A 178 -9.13 3.58 -11.46
N ALA A 179 -8.80 2.31 -11.69
CA ALA A 179 -8.89 1.26 -10.69
C ALA A 179 -8.07 1.59 -9.44
N VAL A 180 -6.83 2.06 -9.61
CA VAL A 180 -5.99 2.50 -8.50
C VAL A 180 -6.65 3.64 -7.73
N LYS A 181 -7.12 4.69 -8.42
CA LYS A 181 -7.73 5.86 -7.77
C LYS A 181 -9.05 5.53 -7.07
N ASN A 182 -9.83 4.61 -7.61
CA ASN A 182 -11.09 4.16 -7.00
C ASN A 182 -10.83 3.34 -5.73
N ARG A 183 -9.81 2.47 -5.72
CA ARG A 183 -9.46 1.66 -4.54
C ARG A 183 -8.70 2.45 -3.48
N TYR A 184 -7.78 3.30 -3.92
CA TYR A 184 -6.85 4.04 -3.07
C TYR A 184 -6.96 5.53 -3.36
N PRO A 185 -8.09 6.18 -2.99
CA PRO A 185 -8.39 7.57 -3.34
C PRO A 185 -7.41 8.60 -2.76
N LYS A 186 -6.61 8.21 -1.76
CA LYS A 186 -5.58 9.03 -1.13
C LYS A 186 -4.16 8.64 -1.55
N ALA A 187 -4.00 7.67 -2.44
CA ALA A 187 -2.69 7.34 -2.98
C ALA A 187 -2.29 8.37 -4.05
N SER A 188 -1.04 8.82 -4.02
CA SER A 188 -0.39 9.44 -5.17
C SER A 188 -0.01 8.38 -6.18
N LEU A 189 -0.01 8.72 -7.47
CA LEU A 189 0.45 7.82 -8.53
C LEU A 189 1.78 8.32 -9.13
N LEU A 190 2.61 7.38 -9.59
CA LEU A 190 3.78 7.65 -10.43
C LEU A 190 3.76 6.73 -11.65
N ALA A 191 3.88 7.29 -12.84
CA ALA A 191 3.95 6.54 -14.09
C ALA A 191 5.41 6.45 -14.58
N ILE A 192 5.97 5.25 -14.63
CA ILE A 192 7.30 5.01 -15.19
C ILE A 192 7.20 4.81 -16.71
N LEU A 193 8.03 5.53 -17.46
CA LEU A 193 8.30 5.21 -18.86
C LEU A 193 9.39 4.16 -18.91
N GLU A 194 9.06 2.95 -19.39
CA GLU A 194 10.01 1.84 -19.42
C GLU A 194 11.12 2.08 -20.43
N SER A 195 12.36 2.03 -19.94
CA SER A 195 13.56 2.15 -20.76
C SER A 195 13.62 1.15 -21.91
N SER A 196 12.98 -0.02 -21.76
CA SER A 196 12.88 -1.09 -22.77
C SER A 196 12.33 -0.62 -24.12
N GLN A 197 11.55 0.46 -24.12
CA GLN A 197 11.03 1.10 -25.33
C GLN A 197 12.11 1.82 -26.15
N LYS A 198 13.27 2.12 -25.54
CA LYS A 198 14.47 2.81 -26.08
C LYS A 198 14.26 4.25 -26.56
N GLU A 199 13.07 4.55 -27.05
CA GLU A 199 12.61 5.83 -27.55
C GLU A 199 11.21 6.13 -27.00
N TYR A 200 10.75 7.36 -27.19
CA TYR A 200 9.39 7.77 -26.85
C TYR A 200 8.40 7.25 -27.91
N THR A 201 8.15 5.94 -27.88
CA THR A 201 7.18 5.27 -28.77
C THR A 201 5.77 5.83 -28.57
N LEU A 202 4.84 5.50 -29.47
CA LEU A 202 3.43 5.89 -29.33
C LEU A 202 2.81 5.39 -28.01
N LYS A 203 3.27 4.25 -27.47
CA LYS A 203 2.88 3.79 -26.13
C LYS A 203 3.40 4.74 -25.05
N MET A 204 4.66 5.15 -25.10
CA MET A 204 5.21 6.08 -24.11
C MET A 204 4.55 7.46 -24.18
N GLN A 205 4.25 7.94 -25.38
CA GLN A 205 3.48 9.18 -25.58
C GLN A 205 2.08 9.05 -25.00
N ALA A 206 1.40 7.91 -25.21
CA ALA A 206 0.10 7.66 -24.59
C ALA A 206 0.16 7.66 -23.05
N ILE A 207 1.19 7.07 -22.43
CA ILE A 207 1.39 7.19 -20.97
C ILE A 207 1.54 8.65 -20.57
N GLN A 208 2.34 9.44 -21.28
CA GLN A 208 2.55 10.85 -20.98
C GLN A 208 1.25 11.67 -21.11
N ASP A 209 0.47 11.42 -22.16
CA ASP A 209 -0.80 12.11 -22.41
C ASP A 209 -1.83 11.79 -21.33
N ILE A 210 -1.98 10.50 -20.98
CA ILE A 210 -2.89 10.05 -19.92
C ILE A 210 -2.43 10.57 -18.56
N ALA A 211 -1.14 10.43 -18.24
CA ALA A 211 -0.59 10.91 -16.98
C ALA A 211 -0.81 12.43 -16.83
N SER A 212 -0.57 13.21 -17.88
CA SER A 212 -0.86 14.64 -17.91
C SER A 212 -2.34 14.94 -17.64
N HIS A 213 -3.26 14.22 -18.30
CA HIS A 213 -4.70 14.36 -18.11
C HIS A 213 -5.15 14.10 -16.66
N TYR A 214 -4.56 13.11 -16.00
CA TYR A 214 -4.85 12.77 -14.60
C TYR A 214 -3.96 13.49 -13.58
N SER A 215 -3.09 14.41 -14.03
CA SER A 215 -2.08 15.11 -13.20
C SER A 215 -1.10 14.17 -12.47
N ILE A 216 -0.79 13.02 -13.07
CA ILE A 216 0.13 12.02 -12.54
C ILE A 216 1.57 12.38 -12.97
N PRO A 217 2.52 12.51 -12.04
CA PRO A 217 3.92 12.72 -12.39
C PRO A 217 4.52 11.52 -13.14
N VAL A 218 5.32 11.83 -14.16
CA VAL A 218 6.00 10.84 -15.00
C VAL A 218 7.47 10.70 -14.58
N VAL A 219 7.94 9.46 -14.47
CA VAL A 219 9.33 9.09 -14.25
C VAL A 219 9.94 8.62 -15.58
N ASP A 220 10.73 9.48 -16.21
CA ASP A 220 11.36 9.20 -17.49
C ASP A 220 12.68 8.43 -17.32
N THR A 221 12.62 7.10 -17.42
CA THR A 221 13.82 6.25 -17.40
C THR A 221 14.44 6.05 -18.78
N ILE A 222 13.79 6.48 -19.86
CA ILE A 222 14.28 6.34 -21.23
C ILE A 222 15.48 7.27 -21.43
N ALA A 223 15.35 8.56 -21.09
CA ALA A 223 16.40 9.54 -21.25
C ALA A 223 17.76 9.14 -20.61
N PRO A 224 17.84 8.69 -19.35
CA PRO A 224 19.11 8.27 -18.76
C PRO A 224 19.68 6.98 -19.39
N PHE A 225 18.83 6.06 -19.86
CA PHE A 225 19.26 4.83 -20.53
C PHE A 225 19.87 5.05 -21.91
N GLN A 226 19.43 6.08 -22.65
CA GLN A 226 19.93 6.38 -24.01
C GLN A 226 21.45 6.56 -24.09
N LYS A 227 22.11 6.96 -23.00
CA LYS A 227 23.55 7.21 -22.99
C LYS A 227 24.36 5.92 -23.04
N ASN A 228 23.94 4.88 -22.33
CA ASN A 228 24.72 3.66 -22.09
C ASN A 228 23.82 2.42 -22.02
N TYR A 229 22.87 2.29 -22.95
CA TYR A 229 21.83 1.26 -22.88
C TYR A 229 22.40 -0.15 -22.69
N GLU A 230 23.38 -0.53 -23.51
CA GLU A 230 23.98 -1.88 -23.52
C GLU A 230 24.68 -2.27 -22.21
N SER A 231 25.10 -1.31 -21.38
CA SER A 231 25.68 -1.63 -20.06
C SER A 231 24.64 -1.75 -18.96
N LEU A 232 23.40 -1.30 -19.19
CA LEU A 232 22.32 -1.23 -18.20
C LEU A 232 21.32 -2.39 -18.33
N THR A 233 21.54 -3.30 -19.26
CA THR A 233 20.69 -4.47 -19.52
C THR A 233 21.55 -5.63 -20.03
N ALA A 234 21.12 -6.87 -19.77
CA ALA A 234 21.80 -8.08 -20.26
C ALA A 234 21.16 -8.67 -21.54
N ASP A 235 19.90 -8.33 -21.81
CA ASP A 235 19.06 -8.94 -22.85
C ASP A 235 18.35 -7.90 -23.73
N ALA A 236 18.78 -6.64 -23.64
CA ALA A 236 18.23 -5.49 -24.34
C ALA A 236 16.80 -5.06 -23.91
N VAL A 237 16.18 -5.73 -22.92
CA VAL A 237 14.82 -5.45 -22.43
C VAL A 237 14.85 -5.10 -20.94
N HIS A 238 15.37 -6.00 -20.12
CA HIS A 238 15.29 -5.91 -18.67
C HIS A 238 16.49 -5.15 -18.09
N PRO A 239 16.29 -4.19 -17.16
CA PRO A 239 17.38 -3.56 -16.44
C PRO A 239 18.20 -4.60 -15.67
N ASN A 240 19.53 -4.49 -15.72
CA ASN A 240 20.41 -5.19 -14.78
C ASN A 240 20.55 -4.38 -13.47
N ASP A 241 21.41 -4.81 -12.55
CA ASP A 241 21.60 -4.11 -11.27
C ASP A 241 21.96 -2.62 -11.43
N ASP A 242 22.79 -2.27 -12.42
CA ASP A 242 23.13 -0.87 -12.71
C ASP A 242 21.97 -0.13 -13.39
N GLY A 243 21.20 -0.82 -14.23
CA GLY A 243 19.95 -0.31 -14.79
C GLY A 243 18.91 0.02 -13.71
N TYR A 244 18.71 -0.86 -12.73
CA TYR A 244 17.78 -0.63 -11.63
C TYR A 244 18.24 0.49 -10.68
N LYS A 245 19.56 0.70 -10.51
CA LYS A 245 20.05 1.91 -9.84
C LYS A 245 19.60 3.17 -10.58
N VAL A 246 19.67 3.21 -11.91
CA VAL A 246 19.19 4.33 -12.71
C VAL A 246 17.67 4.53 -12.55
N TYR A 247 16.88 3.45 -12.55
CA TYR A 247 15.43 3.53 -12.27
C TYR A 247 15.16 4.14 -10.89
N CYS A 248 15.85 3.63 -9.86
CA CYS A 248 15.70 4.11 -8.49
C CYS A 248 16.10 5.59 -8.35
N GLU A 249 17.24 5.99 -8.91
CA GLU A 249 17.72 7.38 -8.86
C GLU A 249 16.78 8.34 -9.58
N THR A 250 16.27 7.94 -10.74
CA THR A 250 15.31 8.74 -11.52
C THR A 250 13.99 8.89 -10.77
N THR A 251 13.47 7.80 -10.21
CA THR A 251 12.25 7.80 -9.40
C THR A 251 12.42 8.67 -8.15
N MET A 252 13.53 8.51 -7.43
CA MET A 252 13.83 9.30 -6.24
C MET A 252 14.01 10.78 -6.55
N LYS A 253 14.56 11.13 -7.72
CA LYS A 253 14.62 12.53 -8.16
C LYS A 253 13.20 13.12 -8.26
N THR A 254 12.29 12.44 -8.93
CA THR A 254 10.89 12.88 -9.04
C THR A 254 10.23 12.99 -7.67
N ILE A 255 10.41 11.99 -6.79
CA ILE A 255 9.88 12.04 -5.41
C ILE A 255 10.44 13.25 -4.65
N ASN A 256 11.75 13.47 -4.68
CA ASN A 256 12.40 14.57 -3.97
C ASN A 256 11.88 15.94 -4.43
N ASP A 257 11.71 16.12 -5.74
CA ASP A 257 11.16 17.35 -6.31
C ASP A 257 9.73 17.60 -5.80
N LEU A 258 8.88 16.56 -5.80
CA LEU A 258 7.49 16.66 -5.33
C LEU A 258 7.36 16.85 -3.82
N VAL A 259 8.27 16.27 -3.03
CA VAL A 259 8.36 16.55 -1.58
C VAL A 259 8.75 18.01 -1.34
N ALA A 260 9.74 18.53 -2.07
CA ALA A 260 10.14 19.93 -1.96
C ALA A 260 9.02 20.91 -2.33
N GLU A 261 8.15 20.52 -3.27
CA GLU A 261 6.96 21.27 -3.67
C GLU A 261 5.75 21.06 -2.74
N SER A 262 5.86 20.16 -1.75
CA SER A 262 4.74 19.75 -0.87
C SER A 262 3.51 19.31 -1.67
N TYR A 263 3.74 18.56 -2.75
CA TYR A 263 2.72 18.16 -3.71
C TYR A 263 1.56 17.43 -3.02
N GLY A 264 0.32 17.83 -3.32
CA GLY A 264 -0.90 17.33 -2.67
C GLY A 264 -1.41 16.00 -3.22
N PHE A 265 -2.68 15.69 -2.96
CA PHE A 265 -3.35 14.54 -3.57
C PHE A 265 -3.63 14.79 -5.06
N ASP A 266 -3.62 13.70 -5.83
CA ASP A 266 -4.05 13.69 -7.22
C ASP A 266 -5.57 14.01 -7.30
N PRO A 267 -6.04 14.71 -8.34
CA PRO A 267 -7.45 15.09 -8.45
C PRO A 267 -8.33 13.85 -8.65
N MET A 268 -9.35 13.62 -7.82
CA MET A 268 -10.22 12.42 -7.95
C MET A 268 -11.22 12.52 -9.12
N ASP A 269 -11.88 13.66 -9.30
CA ASP A 269 -12.97 13.82 -10.27
C ASP A 269 -12.45 14.27 -11.65
N VAL A 270 -11.75 13.36 -12.34
CA VAL A 270 -11.26 13.58 -13.71
C VAL A 270 -12.12 12.74 -14.67
N SER A 271 -12.79 13.40 -15.64
CA SER A 271 -13.54 12.71 -16.69
C SER A 271 -12.62 11.80 -17.50
N PRO A 272 -13.10 10.64 -17.96
CA PRO A 272 -12.28 9.74 -18.77
C PRO A 272 -11.89 10.39 -20.11
N MET A 273 -10.70 10.05 -20.62
CA MET A 273 -10.29 10.38 -21.99
C MET A 273 -11.02 9.50 -23.00
N ASN A 274 -11.29 8.25 -22.62
CA ASN A 274 -12.08 7.30 -23.39
C ASN A 274 -13.26 6.78 -22.57
N ASP A 275 -14.49 7.12 -22.97
CA ASP A 275 -15.71 6.72 -22.26
C ASP A 275 -15.85 5.20 -22.09
N ARG A 276 -15.24 4.39 -22.98
CA ARG A 276 -15.23 2.91 -22.85
C ARG A 276 -14.53 2.43 -21.59
N VAL A 277 -13.73 3.26 -20.93
CA VAL A 277 -13.07 2.89 -19.67
C VAL A 277 -14.08 2.66 -18.54
N MET A 278 -15.31 3.17 -18.66
CA MET A 278 -16.37 2.91 -17.68
C MET A 278 -16.78 1.44 -17.62
N ASP A 279 -16.55 0.66 -18.69
CA ASP A 279 -16.79 -0.80 -18.69
C ASP A 279 -15.83 -1.57 -17.76
N PHE A 280 -14.86 -0.88 -17.14
CA PHE A 280 -13.94 -1.41 -16.14
C PHE A 280 -14.30 -0.99 -14.70
N ASP A 281 -15.30 -0.13 -14.51
CA ASP A 281 -15.64 0.38 -13.18
C ASP A 281 -16.34 -0.70 -12.30
N ASP A 282 -17.09 -1.61 -12.93
CA ASP A 282 -17.75 -2.73 -12.27
C ASP A 282 -16.95 -4.03 -12.46
N PHE A 283 -16.15 -4.43 -11.46
CA PHE A 283 -15.28 -5.61 -11.54
C PHE A 283 -15.75 -6.76 -10.64
N LYS A 284 -15.71 -7.98 -11.16
CA LYS A 284 -15.91 -9.22 -10.42
C LYS A 284 -14.85 -10.25 -10.76
N PHE A 285 -14.14 -10.74 -9.75
CA PHE A 285 -13.27 -11.91 -9.88
C PHE A 285 -13.98 -13.16 -9.35
N VAL A 286 -13.99 -14.21 -10.17
CA VAL A 286 -14.54 -15.52 -9.80
C VAL A 286 -13.39 -16.52 -9.76
N GLY A 287 -12.96 -16.84 -8.54
CA GLY A 287 -11.84 -17.75 -8.30
C GLY A 287 -12.12 -19.19 -8.72
N ALA A 288 -11.07 -19.92 -9.11
CA ALA A 288 -11.14 -21.31 -9.53
C ALA A 288 -11.73 -22.24 -8.44
N ASP A 289 -11.61 -21.85 -7.17
CA ASP A 289 -12.20 -22.55 -6.02
C ASP A 289 -13.73 -22.58 -6.02
N GLN A 290 -14.38 -21.67 -6.77
CA GLN A 290 -15.83 -21.63 -6.94
C GLN A 290 -16.33 -22.56 -8.05
N PHE A 291 -15.44 -23.14 -8.86
CA PHE A 291 -15.79 -24.03 -9.97
C PHE A 291 -15.80 -25.50 -9.51
N THR A 292 -16.69 -26.29 -10.10
CA THR A 292 -16.56 -27.75 -10.08
C THR A 292 -15.60 -28.18 -11.18
N ARG A 293 -14.52 -28.89 -10.80
CA ARG A 293 -13.51 -29.39 -11.75
C ARG A 293 -13.75 -30.85 -12.11
N ASP A 294 -13.80 -31.15 -13.41
CA ASP A 294 -13.73 -32.49 -13.99
C ASP A 294 -12.60 -32.54 -15.02
N ASN A 295 -11.48 -33.15 -14.65
CA ASN A 295 -10.23 -33.16 -15.42
C ASN A 295 -9.79 -31.74 -15.87
N ASN A 296 -9.88 -31.45 -17.17
CA ASN A 296 -9.48 -30.19 -17.79
C ASN A 296 -10.64 -29.19 -17.94
N THR A 297 -11.81 -29.53 -17.41
CA THR A 297 -13.02 -28.71 -17.48
C THR A 297 -13.36 -28.14 -16.11
N PHE A 298 -13.49 -26.82 -16.04
CA PHE A 298 -14.04 -26.10 -14.90
C PHE A 298 -15.44 -25.64 -15.23
N THR A 299 -16.41 -25.96 -14.38
CA THR A 299 -17.82 -25.63 -14.57
C THR A 299 -18.34 -24.81 -13.40
N LEU A 300 -18.98 -23.68 -13.69
CA LEU A 300 -19.65 -22.84 -12.70
C LEU A 300 -21.11 -22.63 -13.11
N ASN A 301 -22.04 -23.07 -12.25
CA ASN A 301 -23.45 -22.77 -12.38
C ASN A 301 -23.72 -21.40 -11.74
N THR A 302 -24.05 -20.41 -12.56
CA THR A 302 -24.18 -19.02 -12.14
C THR A 302 -25.01 -18.22 -13.13
N SER A 303 -25.45 -17.03 -12.72
CA SER A 303 -25.83 -15.97 -13.63
C SER A 303 -24.89 -14.79 -13.42
N LEU A 304 -24.28 -14.31 -14.51
CA LEU A 304 -23.39 -13.15 -14.51
C LEU A 304 -23.54 -12.39 -15.80
N GLN A 305 -23.40 -11.07 -15.71
CA GLN A 305 -23.38 -10.17 -16.85
C GLN A 305 -22.13 -9.32 -16.78
N GLY A 306 -21.69 -8.88 -17.95
CA GLY A 306 -20.69 -7.85 -18.13
C GLY A 306 -20.36 -7.67 -19.59
N THR A 307 -19.21 -7.06 -19.85
CA THR A 307 -18.79 -6.64 -21.19
C THR A 307 -17.40 -7.21 -21.52
N ILE A 308 -16.53 -7.29 -20.52
CA ILE A 308 -15.14 -7.74 -20.66
C ILE A 308 -14.97 -9.04 -19.90
N LEU A 309 -14.50 -10.08 -20.58
CA LEU A 309 -14.13 -11.35 -19.96
C LEU A 309 -12.62 -11.54 -20.02
N GLY A 310 -12.01 -11.68 -18.87
CA GLY A 310 -10.61 -12.08 -18.72
C GLY A 310 -10.47 -13.44 -18.06
N ILE A 311 -9.35 -14.08 -18.34
CA ILE A 311 -8.93 -15.34 -17.73
C ILE A 311 -7.60 -15.15 -17.01
N ASP A 312 -7.45 -15.75 -15.83
CA ASP A 312 -6.22 -15.79 -15.05
C ASP A 312 -5.73 -17.24 -14.96
N TYR A 313 -4.61 -17.55 -15.62
CA TYR A 313 -4.00 -18.87 -15.56
C TYR A 313 -2.51 -18.85 -15.87
N ASP A 314 -1.81 -19.94 -15.51
CA ASP A 314 -0.39 -20.09 -15.81
C ASP A 314 -0.19 -20.64 -17.24
N PHE A 315 0.57 -19.93 -18.07
CA PHE A 315 1.08 -20.45 -19.34
C PHE A 315 2.21 -21.45 -19.07
N VAL A 316 2.26 -22.53 -19.84
CA VAL A 316 3.31 -23.55 -19.84
C VAL A 316 3.99 -23.59 -21.21
N SER A 317 5.17 -24.24 -21.30
CA SER A 317 5.90 -24.37 -22.56
C SER A 317 5.03 -24.97 -23.68
N GLY A 318 5.03 -24.34 -24.85
CA GLY A 318 4.27 -24.76 -26.02
C GLY A 318 2.94 -24.02 -26.21
N ALA A 319 1.95 -24.71 -26.79
CA ALA A 319 0.64 -24.13 -27.09
C ALA A 319 -0.26 -24.15 -25.85
N ASN A 320 -0.74 -22.99 -25.44
CA ASN A 320 -1.69 -22.78 -24.36
C ASN A 320 -3.03 -22.42 -24.98
N SER A 321 -4.04 -23.26 -24.82
CA SER A 321 -5.38 -22.96 -25.36
C SER A 321 -6.48 -23.45 -24.45
N CYS A 322 -7.57 -22.69 -24.44
CA CYS A 322 -8.79 -23.09 -23.76
C CYS A 322 -10.01 -22.67 -24.57
N LYS A 323 -11.15 -23.29 -24.26
CA LYS A 323 -12.46 -22.89 -24.75
C LYS A 323 -13.30 -22.39 -23.59
N ILE A 324 -13.95 -21.26 -23.80
CA ILE A 324 -14.96 -20.72 -22.89
C ILE A 324 -16.31 -21.00 -23.51
N ILE A 325 -17.17 -21.68 -22.77
CA ILE A 325 -18.52 -22.08 -23.20
C ILE A 325 -19.51 -21.40 -22.26
N ILE A 326 -20.44 -20.64 -22.81
CA ILE A 326 -21.51 -19.98 -22.05
C ILE A 326 -22.84 -20.60 -22.48
N ASP A 327 -23.60 -21.11 -21.52
CA ASP A 327 -24.93 -21.71 -21.73
C ASP A 327 -24.99 -22.76 -22.85
N GLY A 328 -23.88 -23.50 -23.03
CA GLY A 328 -23.75 -24.59 -24.01
C GLY A 328 -23.17 -24.17 -25.38
N GLU A 329 -22.96 -22.88 -25.63
CA GLU A 329 -22.39 -22.36 -26.87
C GLU A 329 -20.93 -21.91 -26.68
N GLU A 330 -20.06 -22.18 -27.64
CA GLU A 330 -18.67 -21.70 -27.62
C GLU A 330 -18.66 -20.17 -27.73
N TYR A 331 -18.10 -19.51 -26.71
CA TYR A 331 -18.03 -18.05 -26.62
C TYR A 331 -16.67 -17.52 -27.06
N ALA A 332 -15.59 -18.14 -26.60
CA ALA A 332 -14.22 -17.76 -26.95
C ALA A 332 -13.28 -18.98 -26.93
N ALA A 333 -12.22 -18.93 -27.74
CA ALA A 333 -11.21 -19.99 -27.80
C ALA A 333 -9.79 -19.40 -27.93
N PRO A 334 -9.26 -18.72 -26.90
CA PRO A 334 -7.92 -18.14 -26.96
C PRO A 334 -6.85 -19.22 -27.12
N GLU A 335 -5.82 -18.91 -27.91
CA GLU A 335 -4.64 -19.75 -28.13
C GLU A 335 -3.39 -18.86 -28.14
N VAL A 336 -2.38 -19.23 -27.32
CA VAL A 336 -1.11 -18.51 -27.18
C VAL A 336 0.04 -19.50 -27.19
N SER A 337 1.09 -19.24 -27.98
CA SER A 337 2.34 -19.99 -27.90
C SER A 337 3.29 -19.35 -26.88
N PHE A 338 3.90 -20.18 -26.03
CA PHE A 338 4.81 -19.74 -24.98
C PHE A 338 6.12 -20.55 -25.01
N ASP A 339 7.19 -19.92 -25.49
CA ASP A 339 8.48 -20.58 -25.77
C ASP A 339 9.48 -20.40 -24.62
N TYR A 340 9.06 -20.73 -23.41
CA TYR A 340 9.91 -20.73 -22.22
C TYR A 340 9.83 -22.08 -21.48
N ASP A 341 10.91 -22.44 -20.78
CA ASP A 341 11.02 -23.72 -20.08
C ASP A 341 10.26 -23.76 -18.74
N SER A 342 9.88 -22.60 -18.20
CA SER A 342 9.15 -22.42 -16.93
C SER A 342 7.72 -21.96 -17.18
N SER A 343 6.79 -22.25 -16.26
CA SER A 343 5.45 -21.65 -16.32
C SER A 343 5.44 -20.19 -15.85
N GLN A 344 4.47 -19.41 -16.31
CA GLN A 344 4.29 -18.01 -15.93
C GLN A 344 2.81 -17.66 -15.84
N ARG A 345 2.39 -16.95 -14.79
CA ARG A 345 1.01 -16.48 -14.63
C ARG A 345 0.68 -15.38 -15.62
N HIS A 346 -0.47 -15.47 -16.28
CA HIS A 346 -1.00 -14.48 -17.20
C HIS A 346 -2.47 -14.16 -16.92
N ILE A 347 -2.79 -12.87 -16.97
CA ILE A 347 -4.17 -12.37 -16.94
C ILE A 347 -4.45 -11.66 -18.27
N MET A 348 -5.38 -12.19 -19.06
CA MET A 348 -5.66 -11.69 -20.41
C MET A 348 -7.15 -11.61 -20.71
N VAL A 349 -7.54 -10.65 -21.55
CA VAL A 349 -8.89 -10.57 -22.14
C VAL A 349 -9.05 -11.66 -23.19
N VAL A 350 -10.19 -12.35 -23.19
CA VAL A 350 -10.45 -13.51 -24.08
C VAL A 350 -11.51 -13.26 -25.14
N ASN A 351 -12.37 -12.26 -24.96
CA ASN A 351 -13.44 -11.98 -25.92
C ASN A 351 -13.07 -10.94 -26.98
N ASN A 352 -11.81 -10.49 -27.04
CA ASN A 352 -11.29 -9.40 -27.90
C ASN A 352 -12.01 -8.05 -27.80
N TRP A 353 -13.15 -8.01 -27.11
CA TRP A 353 -13.96 -6.87 -26.72
C TRP A 353 -14.07 -5.79 -27.80
N LEU A 354 -14.99 -6.04 -28.74
CA LEU A 354 -15.51 -5.03 -29.64
C LEU A 354 -16.57 -4.20 -28.90
N ASP A 355 -16.70 -2.94 -29.28
CA ASP A 355 -17.68 -2.02 -28.70
C ASP A 355 -19.11 -2.59 -28.84
N GLY A 356 -19.80 -2.78 -27.71
CA GLY A 356 -21.12 -3.39 -27.63
C GLY A 356 -21.17 -4.91 -27.41
N ASP A 357 -20.04 -5.59 -27.24
CA ASP A 357 -20.03 -7.00 -26.82
C ASP A 357 -20.64 -7.18 -25.43
N VAL A 358 -21.36 -8.29 -25.22
CA VAL A 358 -21.97 -8.63 -23.94
C VAL A 358 -21.55 -10.03 -23.54
N VAL A 359 -21.05 -10.16 -22.32
CA VAL A 359 -20.90 -11.42 -21.61
C VAL A 359 -22.21 -11.65 -20.85
N ASP A 360 -23.06 -12.56 -21.31
CA ASP A 360 -24.33 -12.87 -20.67
C ASP A 360 -24.41 -14.37 -20.35
N VAL A 361 -24.22 -14.71 -19.08
CA VAL A 361 -24.36 -16.08 -18.57
C VAL A 361 -25.67 -16.18 -17.81
N GLN A 362 -26.56 -17.05 -18.29
CA GLN A 362 -27.88 -17.26 -17.69
C GLN A 362 -27.89 -18.46 -16.73
N ASN A 363 -27.13 -19.51 -17.03
CA ASN A 363 -27.14 -20.75 -16.25
C ASN A 363 -25.74 -21.25 -15.91
N GLU A 364 -24.83 -21.27 -16.88
CA GLU A 364 -23.55 -21.99 -16.76
C GLU A 364 -22.44 -21.37 -17.61
N ILE A 365 -21.23 -21.30 -17.04
CA ILE A 365 -20.00 -21.01 -17.76
C ILE A 365 -18.99 -22.15 -17.55
N LYS A 366 -18.33 -22.57 -18.64
CA LYS A 366 -17.24 -23.57 -18.61
C LYS A 366 -15.96 -23.02 -19.19
N VAL A 367 -14.85 -23.43 -18.60
CA VAL A 367 -13.50 -23.28 -19.14
C VAL A 367 -12.95 -24.68 -19.40
N VAL A 368 -12.65 -24.99 -20.66
CA VAL A 368 -12.15 -26.29 -21.11
C VAL A 368 -10.76 -26.10 -21.68
N PHE A 369 -9.73 -26.53 -20.94
CA PHE A 369 -8.35 -26.45 -21.42
C PHE A 369 -8.08 -27.56 -22.45
N ALA A 370 -7.30 -27.24 -23.48
CA ALA A 370 -6.90 -28.21 -24.47
C ALA A 370 -5.95 -29.27 -23.89
N ASP A 371 -5.99 -30.46 -24.45
CA ASP A 371 -5.07 -31.53 -24.10
C ASP A 371 -3.66 -31.19 -24.64
N ASP A 372 -2.72 -30.85 -23.75
CA ASP A 372 -1.29 -31.03 -24.05
C ASP A 372 -0.89 -32.51 -23.85
N GLU A 373 0.35 -32.92 -24.16
CA GLU A 373 0.81 -34.32 -23.97
C GLU A 373 0.60 -34.85 -22.52
N ASN A 374 0.29 -33.96 -21.56
CA ASN A 374 -0.10 -34.28 -20.19
C ASN A 374 -1.51 -33.80 -19.78
N GLY A 375 -2.19 -32.91 -20.53
CA GLY A 375 -3.55 -32.37 -20.34
C GLY A 375 -3.85 -31.62 -19.04
N GLN A 376 -3.38 -32.15 -17.91
CA GLN A 376 -3.58 -31.65 -16.55
C GLN A 376 -2.88 -30.33 -16.27
N LYS A 377 -1.73 -30.07 -16.90
CA LYS A 377 -0.81 -29.00 -16.49
C LYS A 377 -1.36 -27.58 -16.72
N GLN A 378 -2.04 -27.34 -17.85
CA GLN A 378 -2.65 -26.03 -18.12
C GLN A 378 -3.84 -25.77 -17.20
N ALA A 379 -4.71 -26.77 -17.04
CA ALA A 379 -5.85 -26.71 -16.14
C ALA A 379 -5.42 -26.52 -14.67
N ASP A 380 -4.28 -27.06 -14.26
CA ASP A 380 -3.72 -26.86 -12.90
C ASP A 380 -3.30 -25.41 -12.64
N GLY A 381 -2.99 -24.65 -13.69
CA GLY A 381 -2.65 -23.23 -13.61
C GLY A 381 -3.85 -22.31 -13.53
N PHE A 382 -5.09 -22.80 -13.70
CA PHE A 382 -6.29 -21.95 -13.72
C PHE A 382 -6.59 -21.34 -12.34
N ARG A 383 -6.72 -20.02 -12.30
CA ARG A 383 -6.95 -19.23 -11.07
C ARG A 383 -8.33 -18.59 -11.03
N GLY A 384 -8.95 -18.33 -12.18
CA GLY A 384 -10.31 -17.80 -12.22
C GLY A 384 -10.62 -16.99 -13.47
N LEU A 385 -11.79 -16.35 -13.44
CA LEU A 385 -12.25 -15.42 -14.46
C LEU A 385 -12.40 -14.01 -13.86
N ALA A 386 -11.99 -13.01 -14.63
CA ALA A 386 -12.25 -11.61 -14.35
C ALA A 386 -13.38 -11.12 -15.27
N ILE A 387 -14.43 -10.56 -14.72
CA ILE A 387 -15.55 -9.99 -15.48
C ILE A 387 -15.63 -8.52 -15.15
N SER A 388 -15.72 -7.67 -16.17
CA SER A 388 -15.98 -6.23 -15.99
C SER A 388 -17.15 -5.76 -16.83
N GLY A 389 -17.86 -4.74 -16.33
CA GLY A 389 -18.98 -4.07 -17.01
C GLY A 389 -20.36 -4.55 -16.60
#